data_AF-A0A4D6L2F7-F1
#
_entry.id   AF-A0A4D6L2F7-F1
#
_cell.length_a   1.000
_cell.length_b   1.000
_cell.length_c   1.000
_cell.angle_alpha   90.00
_cell.angle_beta   90.00
_cell.angle_gamma   90.00
#
_symmetry.space_group_name_H-M   'P 1'
#
loop_
_entity.id
_entity.type
_entity.pdbx_description
1 polymer ?
#
loop_
_entity_poly.entity_id
_entity_poly.type
_entity_poly.pdbx_seq_one_letter_code
_entity_poly.pdbx_strand_id
1 'polypeptide(L)'
;MVKLAEKCNIQVPMEVVNLIDDGKNPDEFTKDVINSCIAKNQITKGKTDALKSLRKNLLEELEQNFPDEVETFRESRAAAAAELKRQAQAQSALPNGDVRVKSEH
;
A
#
# COMPACT_ATOMS: atom_id res chain seq x y z
N MET A 1 -7.28 -39.54 -15.41
CA MET A 1 -7.33 -38.32 -14.55
C MET A 1 -6.07 -37.45 -14.63
N VAL A 2 -4.86 -38.01 -14.80
CA VAL A 2 -3.61 -37.22 -14.79
C VAL A 2 -3.49 -36.16 -15.91
N LYS A 3 -3.96 -36.46 -17.15
CA LYS A 3 -3.82 -35.57 -18.32
C LYS A 3 -4.59 -34.25 -18.25
N LEU A 4 -5.58 -34.11 -17.37
CA LEU A 4 -6.34 -32.86 -17.20
C LEU A 4 -5.69 -31.95 -16.14
N ALA A 5 -5.06 -32.56 -15.13
CA ALA A 5 -4.32 -31.85 -14.09
C ALA A 5 -3.05 -31.16 -14.65
N GLU A 6 -2.39 -31.77 -15.63
CA GLU A 6 -1.21 -31.20 -16.32
C GLU A 6 -1.49 -29.84 -17.00
N LYS A 7 -2.76 -29.51 -17.28
CA LYS A 7 -3.17 -28.22 -17.86
C LYS A 7 -3.63 -27.19 -16.82
N CYS A 8 -3.74 -27.58 -15.55
CA CYS A 8 -4.26 -26.73 -14.47
C CYS A 8 -3.10 -26.26 -13.58
N ASN A 9 -2.44 -25.17 -13.98
CA ASN A 9 -1.33 -24.58 -13.24
C ASN A 9 -1.83 -23.51 -12.25
N ILE A 10 -2.67 -23.92 -11.30
CA ILE A 10 -3.26 -23.04 -10.27
C ILE A 10 -2.61 -23.37 -8.93
N GLN A 11 -2.17 -22.32 -8.21
CA GLN A 11 -1.73 -22.46 -6.83
C GLN A 11 -2.95 -22.34 -5.91
N VAL A 12 -3.15 -23.34 -5.07
CA VAL A 12 -4.27 -23.38 -4.12
C VAL A 12 -3.72 -23.15 -2.71
N PRO A 13 -4.23 -22.17 -1.95
CA PRO A 13 -3.86 -21.98 -0.55
C PRO A 13 -4.19 -23.22 0.29
N MET A 14 -3.31 -23.56 1.23
CA MET A 14 -3.52 -24.74 2.09
C MET A 14 -4.76 -24.60 2.98
N GLU A 15 -5.13 -23.38 3.36
CA GLU A 15 -6.34 -23.10 4.14
C GLU A 15 -7.61 -23.55 3.40
N VAL A 16 -7.65 -23.40 2.08
CA VAL A 16 -8.78 -23.88 1.25
C VAL A 16 -8.84 -25.39 1.26
N VAL A 17 -7.69 -26.07 1.17
CA VAL A 17 -7.62 -27.55 1.22
C VAL A 17 -8.11 -28.06 2.57
N ASN A 18 -7.69 -27.44 3.67
CA ASN A 18 -8.14 -27.82 5.01
C ASN A 18 -9.66 -27.66 5.20
N LEU A 19 -10.26 -26.61 4.64
CA LEU A 19 -11.73 -26.45 4.68
C LEU A 19 -12.45 -27.58 3.95
N ILE A 20 -11.88 -28.09 2.84
CA ILE A 20 -12.45 -29.23 2.11
C ILE A 20 -12.35 -30.51 2.95
N ASP A 21 -11.20 -30.76 3.58
CA ASP A 21 -10.99 -31.93 4.44
C ASP A 21 -11.94 -31.92 5.65
N ASP A 22 -12.23 -30.74 6.21
CA ASP A 22 -13.19 -30.54 7.29
C ASP A 22 -14.67 -30.60 6.84
N GLY A 23 -14.94 -30.76 5.54
CA GLY A 23 -16.29 -30.80 4.97
C GLY A 23 -17.00 -29.43 4.96
N LYS A 24 -16.25 -28.33 5.04
CA LYS A 24 -16.75 -26.95 4.98
C LYS A 24 -16.74 -26.40 3.55
N ASN A 25 -17.42 -25.27 3.36
CA ASN A 25 -17.45 -24.61 2.05
C ASN A 25 -16.12 -23.87 1.80
N PRO A 26 -15.34 -24.20 0.75
CA PRO A 26 -14.10 -23.49 0.42
C PRO A 26 -14.30 -22.00 0.12
N ASP A 27 -15.49 -21.57 -0.30
CA ASP A 27 -15.81 -20.15 -0.53
C ASP A 27 -15.78 -19.31 0.77
N GLU A 28 -15.85 -19.96 1.94
CA GLU A 28 -15.69 -19.29 3.23
C GLU A 28 -14.33 -18.62 3.35
N PHE A 29 -13.26 -19.28 2.86
CA PHE A 29 -11.93 -18.67 2.80
C PHE A 29 -11.92 -17.40 1.94
N THR A 30 -12.51 -17.45 0.75
CA THR A 30 -12.59 -16.29 -0.14
C THR A 30 -13.32 -15.12 0.52
N LYS A 31 -14.46 -15.41 1.16
CA LYS A 31 -15.24 -14.41 1.91
C LYS A 31 -14.42 -13.79 3.04
N ASP A 32 -13.71 -14.60 3.82
CA ASP A 32 -12.92 -14.13 4.96
C ASP A 32 -11.72 -13.29 4.51
N VAL A 33 -11.03 -13.68 3.44
CA VAL A 33 -9.93 -12.92 2.87
C VAL A 33 -10.40 -11.55 2.38
N ILE A 34 -11.53 -11.49 1.67
CA ILE A 34 -12.11 -10.23 1.20
C ILE A 34 -12.50 -9.34 2.38
N ASN A 35 -13.21 -9.87 3.37
CA ASN A 35 -13.62 -9.12 4.56
C ASN A 35 -12.41 -8.61 5.35
N SER A 36 -11.39 -9.45 5.52
CA SER A 36 -10.13 -9.07 6.17
C SER A 36 -9.42 -7.96 5.42
N CYS A 37 -9.40 -8.03 4.08
CA CYS A 37 -8.82 -6.98 3.24
C CYS A 37 -9.56 -5.65 3.41
N ILE A 38 -10.89 -5.65 3.38
CA ILE A 38 -11.71 -4.45 3.59
C ILE A 38 -11.43 -3.85 4.97
N ALA A 39 -11.44 -4.67 6.02
CA ALA A 39 -11.17 -4.22 7.38
C ALA A 39 -9.76 -3.62 7.52
N LYS A 40 -8.74 -4.31 7.00
CA LYS A 40 -7.35 -3.82 7.02
C LYS A 40 -7.18 -2.52 6.24
N ASN A 41 -7.82 -2.39 5.09
CA ASN A 41 -7.81 -1.16 4.29
C ASN A 41 -8.41 0.00 5.09
N GLN A 42 -9.59 -0.21 5.69
CA GLN A 42 -10.26 0.81 6.49
C GLN A 42 -9.45 1.22 7.72
N ILE A 43 -8.85 0.25 8.43
CA ILE A 43 -7.97 0.52 9.57
C ILE A 43 -6.74 1.33 9.12
N THR A 44 -6.13 0.95 8.00
CA THR A 44 -4.94 1.62 7.47
C THR A 44 -5.26 3.06 7.04
N LYS A 45 -6.41 3.26 6.40
CA LYS A 45 -6.94 4.58 6.08
C LYS A 45 -7.16 5.41 7.34
N GLY A 46 -7.84 4.86 8.35
CA GLY A 46 -8.07 5.53 9.63
C GLY A 46 -6.77 5.94 10.33
N LYS A 47 -5.76 5.07 10.37
CA LYS A 47 -4.43 5.39 10.92
C LYS A 47 -3.75 6.52 10.14
N THR A 48 -3.84 6.47 8.82
CA THR A 48 -3.27 7.50 7.94
C THR A 48 -3.95 8.85 8.15
N ASP A 49 -5.27 8.85 8.25
CA ASP A 49 -6.05 10.07 8.44
C ASP A 49 -5.85 10.66 9.84
N ALA A 50 -5.75 9.83 10.88
CA ALA A 50 -5.39 10.27 12.22
C ALA A 50 -4.00 10.93 12.25
N LEU A 51 -3.00 10.34 11.59
CA LEU A 51 -1.67 10.92 11.51
C LEU A 51 -1.65 12.24 10.73
N LYS A 52 -2.41 12.33 9.63
CA LYS A 52 -2.59 13.59 8.89
C LYS A 52 -3.24 14.67 9.77
N SER A 53 -4.26 14.31 10.53
CA SER A 53 -4.94 15.25 11.43
C SER A 53 -4.02 15.71 12.56
N LEU A 54 -3.27 14.81 13.19
CA LEU A 54 -2.30 15.17 14.23
C LEU A 54 -1.26 16.15 13.69
N ARG A 55 -0.68 15.82 12.52
CA ARG A 55 0.28 16.69 11.84
C ARG A 55 -0.31 18.07 11.55
N LYS A 56 -1.55 18.14 11.06
CA LYS A 56 -2.23 19.40 10.77
C LYS A 56 -2.38 20.23 12.04
N ASN A 57 -2.94 19.65 13.10
CA ASN A 57 -3.18 20.36 14.34
C ASN A 57 -1.87 20.88 14.96
N LEU A 58 -0.80 20.07 14.95
CA LEU A 58 0.51 20.51 15.43
C LEU A 58 1.07 21.68 14.61
N LEU A 59 0.89 21.67 13.28
CA LEU A 59 1.37 22.74 12.43
C LEU A 59 0.58 24.04 12.65
N GLU A 60 -0.74 23.95 12.88
CA GLU A 60 -1.58 25.10 13.21
C GLU A 60 -1.15 25.75 14.54
N GLU A 61 -0.89 24.95 15.57
CA GLU A 61 -0.38 25.46 16.86
C GLU A 61 1.01 26.09 16.72
N LEU A 62 1.91 25.46 15.95
CA LEU A 62 3.24 26.01 15.69
C LEU A 62 3.18 27.31 14.91
N GLU A 63 2.28 27.44 13.94
CA GLU A 63 2.14 28.65 13.11
C GLU A 63 1.67 29.85 13.95
N GLN A 64 0.85 29.62 14.98
CA GLN A 64 0.43 30.66 15.91
C GLN A 64 1.56 31.13 16.84
N ASN A 65 2.46 30.23 17.25
CA ASN A 65 3.50 30.53 18.24
C ASN A 65 4.88 30.87 17.63
N PHE A 66 5.18 30.34 16.44
CA PHE A 66 6.50 30.35 15.79
C PHE A 66 6.37 30.45 14.25
N PRO A 67 5.86 31.58 13.73
CA PRO A 67 5.54 31.72 12.30
C PRO A 67 6.76 31.64 11.38
N ASP A 68 7.90 32.21 11.77
CA ASP A 68 9.12 32.26 10.94
C ASP A 68 9.77 30.87 10.79
N GLU A 69 9.76 30.08 11.88
CA GLU A 69 10.25 28.71 11.88
C GLU A 69 9.37 27.79 11.04
N VAL A 70 8.04 28.01 11.06
CA VAL A 70 7.10 27.25 10.24
C VAL A 70 7.33 27.51 8.75
N GLU A 71 7.61 28.74 8.34
CA GLU A 71 7.94 29.04 6.95
C GLU A 71 9.22 28.32 6.50
N THR A 72 10.27 28.39 7.32
CA THR A 72 11.52 27.66 7.07
C THR A 72 11.29 26.15 6.96
N PHE A 73 10.44 25.59 7.83
CA PHE A 73 10.07 24.17 7.76
C PHE A 73 9.29 23.82 6.49
N ARG A 74 8.38 24.69 6.02
CA ARG A 74 7.61 24.49 4.78
C ARG A 74 8.53 24.43 3.57
N GLU A 75 9.50 25.34 3.48
CA GLU A 75 10.51 25.37 2.41
C GLU A 75 11.37 24.10 2.42
N SER A 76 11.94 23.75 3.58
CA SER A 76 12.76 22.54 3.76
C SER A 76 11.99 21.28 3.36
N ARG A 77 10.72 21.20 3.75
CA ARG A 77 9.86 20.07 3.41
C ARG A 77 9.53 20.00 1.92
N ALA A 78 9.30 21.14 1.26
CA ALA A 78 9.06 21.18 -0.18
C ALA A 78 10.30 20.70 -0.95
N ALA A 79 11.49 21.15 -0.54
CA ALA A 79 12.76 20.69 -1.11
C ALA A 79 12.96 19.18 -0.94
N ALA A 80 12.74 18.65 0.27
CA ALA A 80 12.84 17.21 0.54
C ALA A 80 11.82 16.38 -0.29
N ALA A 81 10.60 16.88 -0.46
CA ALA A 81 9.58 16.21 -1.28
C ALA A 81 9.93 16.22 -2.78
N ALA A 82 10.50 17.33 -3.28
CA ALA A 82 11.00 17.42 -4.65
C ALA A 82 12.18 16.46 -4.89
N GLU A 83 13.10 16.37 -3.93
CA GLU A 83 14.25 15.47 -4.01
C GLU A 83 13.81 14.00 -4.01
N LEU A 84 12.89 13.62 -3.12
CA LEU A 84 12.33 12.27 -3.11
C LEU A 84 11.66 11.91 -4.45
N LYS A 85 10.93 12.85 -5.06
CA LYS A 85 10.34 12.66 -6.39
C LYS A 85 11.40 12.47 -7.48
N ARG A 86 12.47 13.26 -7.46
CA ARG A 86 13.60 13.13 -8.41
C ARG A 86 14.28 11.78 -8.27
N GLN A 87 14.54 11.33 -7.04
CA GLN A 87 15.15 10.03 -6.77
C GLN A 87 14.25 8.88 -7.26
N ALA A 88 12.94 8.95 -7.02
CA ALA A 88 12.00 7.95 -7.51
C ALA A 88 11.95 7.89 -9.05
N GLN A 89 12.04 9.04 -9.72
CA GLN A 89 12.11 9.13 -11.18
C GLN A 89 13.44 8.62 -11.74
N ALA A 90 14.56 8.93 -11.07
CA ALA A 90 15.88 8.44 -11.47
C ALA A 90 16.00 6.91 -11.31
N GLN A 91 15.36 6.34 -10.28
CA GLN A 91 15.31 4.88 -10.07
C GLN A 91 14.41 4.15 -11.08
N SER A 92 13.44 4.85 -11.68
CA SER A 92 12.55 4.27 -12.70
C SER A 92 13.03 4.52 -14.14
N ALA A 93 14.01 5.40 -14.36
CA ALA A 93 14.55 5.69 -15.68
C ALA A 93 15.52 4.58 -16.15
N LEU A 94 15.29 4.06 -17.35
CA LEU A 94 16.22 3.18 -18.06
C LEU A 94 17.31 4.02 -18.78
N PRO A 95 18.48 3.43 -19.13
CA PRO A 95 19.59 4.14 -19.77
C PRO A 95 19.26 4.80 -21.11
N ASN A 96 18.17 4.37 -21.76
CA ASN A 96 17.67 4.88 -23.03
C ASN A 96 16.64 6.01 -22.88
N GLY A 97 16.31 6.44 -21.65
CA GLY A 97 15.33 7.50 -21.39
C GLY A 97 13.88 7.02 -21.23
N ASP A 98 13.61 5.73 -21.37
CA ASP A 98 12.28 5.15 -21.12
C ASP A 98 12.02 4.94 -19.63
N VAL A 99 10.76 5.08 -19.22
CA VAL A 99 10.31 4.73 -17.87
C VAL A 99 10.15 3.22 -17.77
N ARG A 100 10.71 2.58 -16.74
CA ARG A 100 10.42 1.18 -16.39
C ARG A 100 8.92 1.01 -16.18
N VAL A 101 8.24 0.44 -17.17
CA VAL A 101 6.87 -0.05 -17.02
C VAL A 101 6.92 -1.17 -15.98
N LYS A 102 6.19 -1.02 -14.87
CA LYS A 102 6.02 -2.13 -13.92
C LYS A 102 5.35 -3.27 -14.67
N SER A 103 6.07 -4.37 -14.84
CA SER A 103 5.51 -5.61 -15.37
C SER A 103 4.54 -6.18 -14.33
N GLU A 104 3.25 -6.05 -14.60
CA GLU A 104 2.20 -6.76 -13.86
C GLU A 104 2.48 -8.26 -14.02
N HIS A 105 2.79 -8.94 -12.90
CA HIS A 105 2.85 -10.39 -12.79
C HIS A 105 1.69 -10.85 -11.91
#